data_AF-A0A940KSK7-F1
#
_entry.id   AF-A0A940KSK7-F1
#
_cell.length_a   1.000
_cell.length_b   1.000
_cell.length_c   1.000
_cell.angle_alpha   90.00
_cell.angle_beta   90.00
_cell.angle_gamma   90.00
#
_symmetry.space_group_name_H-M   'P 1'
#
loop_
_entity.id
_entity.type
_entity.pdbx_description
1 polymer ?
#
loop_
_entity_poly.entity_id
_entity_poly.type
_entity_poly.pdbx_seq_one_letter_code
_entity_poly.pdbx_strand_id
1 'polypeptide(L)' 'MQEVFIKKYWAEENILFYVHFQDGRAVRQIDVTPDKKVFLSKDHPHEGDASLYDHSIDDLQLEQKDFIAAEVFEKVWAKK' A
#
# COMPACT_ATOMS: atom_id res chain seq x y z
N MET A 1 8.18 16.85 4.40
CA MET A 1 7.95 15.41 4.15
C MET A 1 6.79 15.34 3.17
N GLN A 2 7.03 14.78 1.99
CA GLN A 2 5.98 14.60 0.99
C GLN A 2 5.29 13.25 1.23
N GLU A 3 4.00 13.28 1.55
CA GLU A 3 3.19 12.07 1.76
C GLU A 3 2.34 11.80 0.53
N VAL A 4 2.35 10.55 0.08
CA VAL A 4 1.55 10.10 -1.07
C VAL A 4 0.85 8.81 -0.71
N PHE A 5 -0.45 8.75 -1.00
CA PHE A 5 -1.28 7.58 -0.74
C PHE A 5 -1.84 7.07 -2.05
N ILE A 6 -1.68 5.78 -2.27
CA ILE A 6 -2.21 5.11 -3.45
C ILE A 6 -3.06 3.91 -3.07
N LYS A 7 -3.92 3.55 -4.01
CA LYS A 7 -4.64 2.29 -4.07
C LYS A 7 -4.53 1.79 -5.50
N LYS A 8 -3.97 0.60 -5.70
CA LYS A 8 -3.87 0.00 -7.02
C LYS A 8 -4.16 -1.49 -6.98
N TYR A 9 -4.89 -1.96 -7.99
CA TYR A 9 -5.35 -3.34 -8.12
C TYR A 9 -4.53 -4.06 -9.19
N TRP A 10 -3.96 -5.21 -8.83
CA TRP A 10 -3.24 -6.09 -9.73
C TRP A 10 -4.11 -7.30 -10.05
N ALA A 11 -4.61 -7.33 -11.28
CA ALA A 11 -5.56 -8.35 -11.71
C ALA A 11 -4.95 -9.75 -11.78
N GLU A 12 -3.65 -9.86 -12.11
CA GLU A 12 -2.93 -11.13 -12.25
C GLU A 12 -2.89 -11.91 -10.94
N GLU A 13 -2.73 -11.20 -9.82
CA GLU A 13 -2.64 -11.79 -8.48
C GLU A 13 -3.93 -11.60 -7.67
N ASN A 14 -4.95 -10.96 -8.25
CA ASN A 14 -6.22 -10.63 -7.60
C ASN A 14 -6.03 -9.97 -6.22
N ILE A 15 -5.14 -8.98 -6.19
CA ILE A 15 -4.70 -8.29 -4.98
C ILE A 15 -4.86 -6.78 -5.15
N LEU A 16 -5.37 -6.13 -4.10
CA LEU A 16 -5.50 -4.70 -4.01
C LEU A 16 -4.53 -4.17 -2.97
N PHE A 17 -3.57 -3.36 -3.42
CA PHE A 17 -2.61 -2.71 -2.54
C PHE A 17 -3.09 -1.32 -2.19
N TYR A 18 -3.01 -1.00 -0.90
CA TYR A 18 -2.98 0.36 -0.41
C TYR A 18 -1.57 0.65 0.08
N VAL A 19 -0.94 1.71 -0.39
CA VAL A 19 0.43 2.04 0.01
C VAL A 19 0.52 3.50 0.39
N HIS A 20 1.12 3.76 1.55
CA HIS A 20 1.51 5.08 1.99
C HIS A 20 3.01 5.23 1.78
N PHE A 21 3.39 6.20 0.96
CA PHE A 21 4.75 6.62 0.72
C PHE A 21 5.08 7.91 1.47
N GLN A 22 6.28 7.97 2.05
CA GLN A 22 6.88 9.20 2.56
C GLN A 22 8.21 9.42 1.86
N ASP A 23 8.36 10.60 1.25
CA ASP A 23 9.55 10.99 0.48
C ASP A 23 9.96 9.91 -0.55
N GLY A 24 8.95 9.38 -1.25
CA GLY A 24 9.09 8.38 -2.30
C GLY A 24 9.21 6.92 -1.84
N ARG A 25 9.28 6.64 -0.53
CA ARG A 25 9.46 5.28 0.01
C ARG A 25 8.24 4.79 0.79
N ALA A 26 7.88 3.53 0.63
CA ALA A 26 6.76 2.96 1.37
C ALA A 26 7.06 2.94 2.88
N VAL A 27 6.08 3.36 3.67
CA VAL A 27 6.14 3.32 5.13
C VAL A 27 5.09 2.40 5.74
N ARG A 28 3.96 2.27 5.05
CA ARG A 28 2.82 1.43 5.42
C ARG A 28 2.16 0.89 4.17
N GLN A 29 1.71 -0.35 4.23
CA GLN A 29 1.06 -1.05 3.13
C GLN A 29 -0.03 -1.97 3.65
N ILE A 30 -1.11 -2.10 2.88
CA ILE A 30 -2.20 -3.02 3.14
C ILE A 30 -2.42 -3.84 1.87
N ASP A 31 -2.28 -5.15 2.01
CA ASP A 31 -2.51 -6.10 0.93
C ASP A 31 -3.88 -6.69 1.15
N VAL A 32 -4.80 -6.49 0.20
CA VAL A 32 -6.16 -7.00 0.29
C VAL A 32 -6.37 -8.04 -0.80
N THR A 33 -6.48 -9.30 -0.39
CA THR A 33 -6.91 -10.41 -1.24
C THR A 33 -8.36 -10.79 -0.89
N PRO A 34 -9.03 -11.67 -1.67
CA PRO A 34 -10.36 -12.15 -1.32
C PRO A 34 -10.42 -12.90 0.03
N ASP A 35 -9.31 -13.50 0.44
CA ASP A 35 -9.23 -14.36 1.62
C ASP A 35 -8.82 -13.58 2.88
N LYS A 36 -7.89 -12.63 2.74
CA LYS A 36 -7.29 -11.95 3.90
C LYS A 36 -6.84 -10.52 3.61
N LYS A 37 -6.52 -9.83 4.70
CA LYS A 37 -5.81 -8.55 4.68
C LYS A 37 -4.52 -8.67 5.48
N VAL A 38 -3.44 -8.14 4.93
CA VAL A 38 -2.11 -8.12 5.55
C VAL A 38 -1.69 -6.67 5.73
N PHE A 39 -1.18 -6.33 6.92
CA PHE A 39 -0.85 -4.95 7.29
C PHE A 39 0.64 -4.81 7.60
N LEU A 40 1.36 -4.15 6.69
CA LEU A 40 2.81 -4.03 6.73
C LEU A 40 3.22 -2.60 7.07
N SER A 41 4.27 -2.44 7.85
CA SER A 41 4.85 -1.13 8.20
C SER A 41 6.37 -1.21 8.30
N LYS A 42 7.05 -0.07 8.43
CA LYS A 42 8.51 -0.07 8.69
C LYS A 42 8.92 -0.91 9.89
N ASP A 43 8.10 -0.93 10.95
CA ASP A 43 8.34 -1.74 12.15
C ASP A 43 8.03 -3.23 11.94
N HIS A 44 7.11 -3.54 11.03
CA HIS A 44 6.70 -4.91 10.69
C HIS A 44 6.66 -5.07 9.16
N PRO A 45 7.83 -5.14 8.51
CA PRO A 45 7.91 -5.09 7.04
C PRO A 45 7.57 -6.43 6.37
N HIS A 46 7.36 -7.51 7.13
CA HIS A 46 7.06 -8.83 6.61
C HIS A 46 5.93 -9.50 7.42
N GLU A 47 5.00 -10.16 6.73
CA GLU A 47 3.96 -10.99 7.33
C GLU A 47 3.61 -12.17 6.40
N GLY A 48 4.01 -13.38 6.80
CA GLY A 48 3.94 -14.56 5.93
C GLY A 48 4.82 -14.36 4.69
N ASP A 49 4.23 -14.57 3.51
CA ASP A 49 4.89 -14.33 2.21
C ASP A 49 4.84 -12.86 1.75
N ALA A 50 4.14 -11.99 2.47
CA ALA A 50 4.00 -10.58 2.09
C ALA A 50 5.16 -9.74 2.65
N SER A 51 5.60 -8.76 1.86
CA SER A 51 6.66 -7.80 2.22
C SER A 51 6.26 -6.37 1.86
N LEU A 52 6.64 -5.43 2.72
CA LEU A 52 6.49 -4.00 2.47
C LEU A 52 7.24 -3.63 1.20
N TYR A 53 6.58 -2.91 0.30
CA TYR A 53 7.18 -2.43 -0.95
C TYR A 53 8.48 -1.66 -0.69
N ASP A 54 9.60 -2.16 -1.22
CA ASP A 54 10.94 -1.61 -0.95
C ASP A 54 11.49 -0.68 -2.05
N HIS A 55 10.76 -0.53 -3.15
CA HIS A 55 11.11 0.31 -4.29
C HIS A 55 10.52 1.74 -4.19
N SER A 56 10.90 2.62 -5.14
CA SER A 56 10.37 3.99 -5.18
C SER A 56 8.94 4.01 -5.73
N ILE A 57 8.16 5.01 -5.34
CA ILE A 57 6.88 5.29 -6.00
C ILE A 57 7.03 5.53 -7.51
N ASP A 58 8.19 6.05 -7.95
CA ASP A 58 8.49 6.31 -9.37
C ASP A 58 8.65 5.02 -10.21
N ASP A 59 8.92 3.88 -9.57
CA ASP A 59 8.96 2.57 -10.24
C ASP A 59 7.55 2.07 -10.58
N LEU A 60 6.51 2.65 -9.98
CA LEU A 60 5.11 2.30 -10.23
C LEU A 60 4.54 3.11 -11.40
N GLN A 61 3.95 2.40 -12.36
CA GLN A 61 3.11 3.02 -13.39
C GLN A 61 1.75 3.41 -12.79
N LEU A 62 1.68 4.56 -12.13
CA LEU A 62 0.49 5.07 -11.47
C LEU A 62 -0.32 6.00 -12.40
N GLU A 63 -1.63 5.83 -12.38
CA GLU A 63 -2.60 6.73 -13.01
C GLU A 63 -3.24 7.64 -11.97
N GLN A 64 -3.84 8.76 -12.38
CA GLN A 64 -4.46 9.70 -11.45
C GLN A 64 -5.55 9.06 -10.56
N LYS A 65 -6.22 8.01 -11.04
CA LYS A 65 -7.23 7.23 -10.30
C LYS A 65 -6.64 6.38 -9.16
N ASP A 66 -5.34 6.09 -9.22
CA ASP A 66 -4.67 5.27 -8.22
C ASP A 66 -4.36 6.10 -6.96
N PHE A 67 -4.30 7.42 -7.07
CA PHE A 67 -4.08 8.30 -5.92
C PHE A 67 -5.35 8.42 -5.08
N ILE A 68 -5.19 8.27 -3.77
CA ILE A 68 -6.28 8.38 -2.80
C ILE A 68 -5.95 9.44 -1.76
N ALA A 69 -6.98 9.95 -1.09
CA ALA A 69 -6.78 10.80 0.07
C ALA A 69 -6.27 9.98 1.25
N ALA A 70 -5.45 10.61 2.11
CA ALA A 70 -4.96 10.00 3.35
C ALA A 70 -6.09 9.40 4.20
N GLU A 71 -7.22 10.09 4.31
CA GLU A 71 -8.39 9.60 5.06
C GLU A 71 -8.92 8.26 4.56
N VAL A 72 -8.80 7.96 3.26
CA VAL A 72 -9.25 6.69 2.68
C VAL A 72 -8.32 5.58 3.14
N PHE A 73 -7.01 5.83 3.12
CA PHE A 73 -6.01 4.89 3.62
C PHE A 73 -6.22 4.62 5.11
N GLU A 74 -6.31 5.68 5.92
CA GLU A 74 -6.44 5.58 7.38
C GLU A 74 -7.75 4.84 7.79
N LYS A 75 -8.85 5.02 7.04
CA LYS A 75 -10.10 4.25 7.26
C LYS A 75 -9.92 2.74 7.06
N VAL A 76 -9.03 2.33 6.16
CA VAL A 76 -8.71 0.90 5.95
C VAL A 76 -7.70 0.43 7.00
N TRP A 77 -6.69 1.25 7.28
CA TRP A 77 -5.65 0.96 8.27
C TRP A 77 -6.19 0.80 9.70
N ALA A 78 -7.18 1.60 10.10
CA ALA A 78 -7.81 1.52 11.42
C ALA A 78 -8.61 0.22 11.67
N LYS A 79 -8.73 -0.66 10.65
CA LYS A 79 -9.34 -1.99 10.75
C LYS A 79 -8.30 -3.12 10.93
N LYS A 80 -7.04 -2.77 11.17
CA LYS A 80 -5.96 -3.71 11.53
C LYS A 80 -6.29 -4.49 12.81
#